data_AF-A0A537G3D5-F1
#
_entry.id   AF-A0A537G3D5-F1
#
_cell.length_a   1.000
_cell.length_b   1.000
_cell.length_c   1.000
_cell.angle_alpha   90.00
_cell.angle_beta   90.00
_cell.angle_gamma   90.00
#
_symmetry.space_group_name_H-M   'P 1'
#
loop_
_entity.id
_entity.type
_entity.pdbx_description
1 polymer ?
#
loop_
_entity_poly.entity_id
_entity_poly.type
_entity_poly.pdbx_seq_one_letter_code
_entity_poly.pdbx_strand_id
1 'polypeptide(L)'
;MIDKLKSRKGLDRDEKALVSFFEQHGGLERVAEEYEFFTWMWRIVRFLRVIGDARINSGKQDLASFIEWGNKTTGLSKSMVYHQLFPAHQGIGPGYATTYAIIGESIRQIQNKALRSGKKLRDFNSYACSMGFPARTIFEERLRQF
;
A
#
# COMPACT_ATOMS: atom_id res chain seq x y z
N MET A 1 -11.74 7.07 14.32
CA MET A 1 -10.50 7.03 15.14
C MET A 1 -9.79 8.37 15.09
N ILE A 2 -9.37 8.84 13.91
CA ILE A 2 -8.76 10.18 13.75
C ILE A 2 -9.68 11.30 14.27
N ASP A 3 -10.98 11.27 13.99
CA ASP A 3 -11.90 12.32 14.48
C ASP A 3 -11.97 12.40 16.01
N LYS A 4 -11.87 11.26 16.69
CA LYS A 4 -11.79 11.19 18.15
C LYS A 4 -10.50 11.87 18.64
N LEU A 5 -9.36 11.50 18.06
CA LEU A 5 -8.05 12.07 18.38
C LEU A 5 -8.01 13.59 18.12
N LYS A 6 -8.58 14.05 17.00
CA LYS A 6 -8.73 15.48 16.67
C LYS A 6 -9.57 16.23 17.70
N SER A 7 -10.69 15.63 18.12
CA SER A 7 -11.60 16.27 19.08
C SER A 7 -10.99 16.43 20.48
N ARG A 8 -9.97 15.64 20.82
CA ARG A 8 -9.37 15.51 22.15
C ARG A 8 -10.35 15.16 23.28
N LYS A 9 -11.62 14.86 22.97
CA LYS A 9 -12.66 14.52 23.94
C LYS A 9 -12.66 13.01 24.23
N GLY A 10 -12.76 12.65 25.50
CA GLY A 10 -12.84 11.25 25.92
C GLY A 10 -11.61 10.42 25.56
N LEU A 11 -10.43 11.06 25.46
CA LEU A 11 -9.18 10.36 25.22
C LEU A 11 -8.72 9.64 26.49
N ASP A 12 -8.29 8.39 26.33
CA ASP A 12 -7.59 7.67 27.39
C ASP A 12 -6.13 8.18 27.55
N ARG A 13 -5.37 7.53 28.46
CA ARG A 13 -3.99 7.93 28.76
C ARG A 13 -3.08 7.80 27.54
N ASP A 14 -3.23 6.72 26.77
CA ASP A 14 -2.34 6.39 25.67
C ASP A 14 -2.66 7.24 24.43
N GLU A 15 -3.95 7.47 24.17
CA GLU A 15 -4.41 8.39 23.13
C GLU A 15 -3.93 9.83 23.41
N LYS A 16 -3.96 10.27 24.68
CA LYS A 16 -3.38 11.58 25.06
C LYS A 16 -1.88 11.63 24.81
N ALA A 17 -1.14 10.58 25.19
CA ALA A 17 0.29 10.51 24.95
C ALA A 17 0.61 10.56 23.46
N LEU A 18 -0.16 9.85 22.63
CA LEU A 18 -0.02 9.86 21.18
C LEU A 18 -0.29 11.25 20.57
N VAL A 19 -1.35 11.94 21.00
CA VAL A 19 -1.63 13.31 20.55
C VAL A 19 -0.48 14.23 20.93
N SER A 20 -0.04 14.22 22.19
CA SER A 20 1.09 15.04 22.67
C SER A 20 2.38 14.78 21.88
N PHE A 21 2.65 13.52 21.51
CA PHE A 21 3.78 13.18 20.64
C PHE A 21 3.66 13.86 19.27
N PHE A 22 2.50 13.81 18.62
CA PHE A 22 2.31 14.47 17.32
C PHE A 22 2.34 15.99 17.39
N GLU A 23 1.93 16.60 18.51
CA GLU A 23 2.08 18.06 18.70
C GLU A 23 3.54 18.51 18.63
N GLN A 24 4.49 17.68 19.10
CA GLN A 24 5.94 17.96 18.98
C GLN A 24 6.46 17.87 17.54
N HIS A 25 5.65 17.35 16.61
CA HIS A 25 6.00 17.10 15.21
C HIS A 25 5.08 17.85 14.23
N GLY A 26 4.52 18.98 14.66
CA GLY A 26 3.70 19.85 13.81
C GLY A 26 2.19 19.60 13.91
N GLY A 27 1.75 18.79 14.86
CA GLY A 27 0.35 18.55 15.18
C GLY A 27 -0.26 17.36 14.44
N LEU A 28 -1.31 16.79 15.03
CA LEU A 28 -1.99 15.61 14.51
C LEU A 28 -2.46 15.77 13.05
N GLU A 29 -2.96 16.95 12.68
CA GLU A 29 -3.50 17.18 11.34
C GLU A 29 -2.43 17.16 10.25
N ARG A 30 -1.36 17.92 10.45
CA ARG A 30 -0.23 17.94 9.53
C ARG A 30 0.38 16.56 9.37
N VAL A 31 0.60 15.86 10.47
CA VAL A 31 1.14 14.49 10.43
C VAL A 31 0.19 13.58 9.64
N ALA A 32 -1.12 13.65 9.88
CA ALA A 32 -2.09 12.85 9.14
C ALA A 32 -2.06 13.14 7.63
N GLU A 33 -1.97 14.41 7.22
CA GLU A 33 -1.84 14.83 5.82
C GLU A 33 -0.55 14.29 5.18
N GLU A 34 0.58 14.38 5.89
CA GLU A 34 1.86 13.84 5.42
C GLU A 34 1.76 12.31 5.20
N TYR A 35 1.18 11.57 6.15
CA TYR A 35 0.98 10.12 6.01
C TYR A 35 0.00 9.76 4.88
N GLU A 36 -1.05 10.56 4.67
CA GLU A 36 -1.96 10.38 3.55
C GLU A 36 -1.25 10.59 2.22
N PHE A 37 -0.47 11.68 2.10
CA PHE A 37 0.36 11.94 0.93
C PHE A 37 1.32 10.78 0.65
N PHE A 38 2.06 10.31 1.67
CA PHE A 38 2.95 9.15 1.53
C PHE A 38 2.19 7.90 1.10
N THR A 39 0.99 7.67 1.63
CA THR A 39 0.16 6.53 1.25
C THR A 39 -0.18 6.56 -0.24
N TRP A 40 -0.61 7.72 -0.75
CA TRP A 40 -0.90 7.90 -2.17
C TRP A 40 0.34 7.76 -3.05
N MET A 41 1.45 8.38 -2.67
CA MET A 41 2.73 8.25 -3.36
C MET A 41 3.16 6.79 -3.47
N TRP A 42 3.09 6.03 -2.38
CA TRP A 42 3.45 4.61 -2.38
C TRP A 42 2.49 3.72 -3.17
N ARG A 43 1.22 4.13 -3.35
CA ARG A 43 0.33 3.44 -4.30
C ARG A 43 0.82 3.63 -5.72
N ILE A 44 1.17 4.86 -6.12
CA ILE A 44 1.74 5.15 -7.44
C ILE A 44 3.02 4.33 -7.67
N VAL A 45 3.95 4.33 -6.71
CA VAL A 45 5.19 3.55 -6.79
C VAL A 45 4.91 2.06 -7.01
N ARG A 46 3.95 1.46 -6.29
CA ARG A 46 3.58 0.05 -6.46
C ARG A 46 2.99 -0.25 -7.83
N PHE A 47 2.22 0.67 -8.42
CA PHE A 47 1.75 0.51 -9.79
C PHE A 47 2.87 0.68 -10.82
N LEU A 48 3.78 1.64 -10.62
CA LEU A 48 4.96 1.79 -11.47
C LEU A 48 5.80 0.50 -11.50
N ARG A 49 5.93 -0.18 -10.35
CA ARG A 49 6.58 -1.50 -10.28
C ARG A 49 5.92 -2.54 -11.18
N VAL A 50 4.59 -2.62 -11.20
CA VAL A 50 3.87 -3.54 -12.09
C VAL A 50 4.14 -3.22 -13.56
N ILE A 51 4.02 -1.94 -13.92
CA ILE A 51 4.16 -1.50 -15.31
C ILE A 51 5.61 -1.69 -15.78
N GLY A 52 6.58 -1.37 -14.91
CA GLY A 52 8.01 -1.53 -15.18
C GLY A 52 8.38 -2.99 -15.37
N ASP A 53 7.94 -3.86 -14.46
CA ASP A 53 8.20 -5.30 -14.55
C ASP A 53 7.65 -5.87 -15.86
N ALA A 54 6.40 -5.55 -16.21
CA ALA A 54 5.78 -6.02 -17.43
C ALA A 54 6.47 -5.49 -18.70
N ARG A 55 6.77 -4.18 -18.78
CA ARG A 55 7.32 -3.57 -20.00
C ARG A 55 8.80 -3.89 -20.21
N ILE A 56 9.59 -3.89 -19.14
CA ILE A 56 11.04 -4.15 -19.23
C ILE A 56 11.29 -5.63 -19.52
N ASN A 57 10.67 -6.53 -18.76
CA ASN A 57 10.92 -7.97 -18.93
C ASN A 57 10.27 -8.56 -20.20
N SER A 58 9.33 -7.85 -20.84
CA SER A 58 8.81 -8.22 -22.17
C SER A 58 9.54 -7.56 -23.35
N GLY A 59 10.60 -6.78 -23.09
CA GLY A 59 11.37 -6.09 -24.12
C GLY A 59 10.64 -4.91 -24.79
N LYS A 60 9.49 -4.49 -24.26
CA LYS A 60 8.70 -3.37 -24.83
C LYS A 60 9.29 -1.99 -24.51
N GLN A 61 10.11 -1.89 -23.48
CA GLN A 61 10.74 -0.65 -23.05
C GLN A 61 12.03 -0.99 -22.29
N ASP A 62 13.13 -0.33 -22.58
CA ASP A 62 14.35 -0.46 -21.78
C ASP A 62 14.23 0.31 -20.44
N LEU A 63 15.14 0.02 -19.50
CA LEU A 63 15.13 0.62 -18.17
C LEU A 63 15.30 2.15 -18.19
N ALA A 64 16.21 2.68 -19.01
CA ALA A 64 16.49 4.12 -19.05
C ALA A 64 15.27 4.89 -19.58
N SER A 65 14.71 4.42 -20.70
CA SER A 65 13.47 4.93 -21.28
C SER A 65 12.29 4.82 -20.31
N PHE A 66 12.22 3.76 -19.48
CA PHE A 66 11.20 3.64 -18.45
C PHE A 66 11.35 4.68 -17.35
N ILE A 67 12.58 4.94 -16.88
CA ILE A 67 12.84 5.92 -15.82
C ILE A 67 12.42 7.32 -16.27
N GLU A 68 12.76 7.71 -17.50
CA GLU A 68 12.33 8.99 -18.08
C GLU A 68 10.81 9.08 -18.16
N TRP A 69 10.17 8.03 -18.68
CA TRP A 69 8.71 7.97 -18.76
C TRP A 69 8.04 8.05 -17.38
N GLY A 70 8.56 7.32 -16.39
CA GLY A 70 8.03 7.28 -15.03
C GLY A 70 8.14 8.63 -14.33
N ASN A 71 9.30 9.30 -14.46
CA ASN A 71 9.50 10.65 -13.93
C ASN A 71 8.51 11.65 -14.55
N LYS A 72 8.39 11.65 -15.89
CA LYS A 72 7.46 12.55 -16.59
C LYS A 72 5.99 12.28 -16.24
N THR A 73 5.63 11.01 -16.07
CA THR A 73 4.23 10.61 -15.85
C THR A 73 3.77 10.86 -14.41
N THR A 74 4.68 10.76 -13.43
CA THR A 74 4.30 10.76 -12.01
C THR A 74 4.86 11.93 -11.20
N GLY A 75 5.83 12.66 -11.74
CA GLY A 75 6.56 13.70 -11.01
C GLY A 75 7.58 13.15 -9.99
N LEU A 76 7.67 11.83 -9.80
CA LEU A 76 8.66 11.21 -8.93
C LEU A 76 10.06 11.39 -9.49
N SER A 77 11.05 11.62 -8.63
CA SER A 77 12.44 11.76 -9.07
C SER A 77 12.92 10.51 -9.82
N LYS A 78 13.81 10.69 -10.81
CA LYS A 78 14.40 9.58 -11.56
C LYS A 78 15.08 8.56 -10.65
N SER A 79 15.77 9.04 -9.61
CA SER A 79 16.37 8.22 -8.56
C SER A 79 15.32 7.35 -7.86
N MET A 80 14.19 7.93 -7.45
CA MET A 80 13.10 7.15 -6.85
C MET A 80 12.58 6.09 -7.83
N VAL A 81 12.29 6.45 -9.08
CA VAL A 81 11.80 5.47 -10.07
C VAL A 81 12.81 4.33 -10.26
N TYR A 82 14.10 4.65 -10.38
CA TYR A 82 15.18 3.67 -10.50
C TYR A 82 15.23 2.70 -9.31
N HIS A 83 15.32 3.21 -8.08
CA HIS A 83 15.47 2.37 -6.89
C HIS A 83 14.24 1.52 -6.57
N GLN A 84 13.08 1.88 -7.10
CA GLN A 84 11.86 1.10 -6.91
C GLN A 84 11.73 -0.05 -7.91
N LEU A 85 12.52 -0.05 -8.99
CA LEU A 85 12.44 -1.01 -10.09
C LEU A 85 13.70 -1.88 -10.19
N PHE A 86 14.86 -1.25 -10.25
CA PHE A 86 16.12 -1.93 -10.56
C PHE A 86 16.49 -2.99 -9.50
N PRO A 87 16.47 -2.71 -8.18
CA PRO A 87 16.77 -3.74 -7.19
C PRO A 87 15.77 -4.90 -7.21
N ALA A 88 14.49 -4.62 -7.50
CA ALA A 88 13.47 -5.65 -7.55
C ALA A 88 13.64 -6.55 -8.79
N HIS A 89 13.94 -5.97 -9.95
CA HIS A 89 14.14 -6.74 -11.19
C HIS A 89 15.47 -7.50 -11.22
N GLN A 90 16.56 -6.91 -10.72
CA GLN A 90 17.90 -7.52 -10.79
C GLN A 90 18.23 -8.39 -9.58
N GLY A 91 17.80 -7.99 -8.37
CA GLY A 91 18.17 -8.66 -7.13
C GLY A 91 17.24 -9.79 -6.71
N ILE A 92 15.97 -9.75 -7.13
CA ILE A 92 14.96 -10.75 -6.73
C ILE A 92 14.41 -11.49 -7.95
N GLY A 93 14.13 -10.74 -9.02
CA GLY A 93 13.74 -11.29 -10.31
C GLY A 93 12.37 -10.82 -10.78
N PRO A 94 12.04 -11.07 -12.07
CA PRO A 94 10.77 -10.70 -12.66
C PRO A 94 9.55 -11.21 -11.88
N GLY A 95 8.51 -10.39 -11.76
CA GLY A 95 7.25 -10.75 -11.12
C GLY A 95 7.21 -10.62 -9.59
N TYR A 96 8.33 -10.37 -8.91
CA TYR A 96 8.31 -10.10 -7.46
C TYR A 96 7.60 -8.77 -7.16
N ALA A 97 8.02 -7.71 -7.83
CA ALA A 97 7.58 -6.34 -7.55
C ALA A 97 6.07 -6.13 -7.80
N THR A 98 5.49 -6.92 -8.70
CA THR A 98 4.08 -6.82 -9.10
C THR A 98 3.11 -7.30 -8.02
N THR A 99 3.58 -8.18 -7.12
CA THR A 99 2.75 -8.79 -6.06
C THR A 99 2.10 -7.75 -5.16
N TYR A 100 2.83 -6.69 -4.79
CA TYR A 100 2.36 -5.64 -3.88
C TYR A 100 1.09 -4.92 -4.35
N ALA A 101 0.99 -4.64 -5.65
CA ALA A 101 -0.17 -3.93 -6.20
C ALA A 101 -1.28 -4.92 -6.58
N ILE A 102 -0.94 -5.99 -7.30
CA ILE A 102 -1.94 -6.93 -7.82
C ILE A 102 -2.67 -7.65 -6.69
N ILE A 103 -1.93 -8.18 -5.72
CA ILE A 103 -2.53 -8.91 -4.59
C ILE A 103 -3.25 -7.93 -3.66
N GLY A 104 -2.67 -6.75 -3.42
CA GLY A 104 -3.30 -5.70 -2.61
C GLY A 104 -4.66 -5.27 -3.16
N GLU A 105 -4.75 -5.04 -4.48
CA GLU A 105 -6.02 -4.70 -5.14
C GLU A 105 -7.01 -5.87 -5.14
N SER A 106 -6.53 -7.12 -5.33
CA SER A 106 -7.37 -8.32 -5.24
C SER A 106 -8.01 -8.47 -3.85
N ILE A 107 -7.21 -8.38 -2.79
CA ILE A 107 -7.68 -8.45 -1.39
C ILE A 107 -8.66 -7.31 -1.10
N ARG A 108 -8.36 -6.09 -1.55
CA ARG A 108 -9.27 -4.93 -1.40
C ARG A 108 -10.64 -5.20 -2.02
N GLN A 109 -10.69 -5.79 -3.21
CA GLN A 109 -11.95 -6.16 -3.86
C GLN A 109 -12.74 -7.20 -3.06
N ILE A 110 -12.05 -8.23 -2.54
CA ILE A 110 -12.67 -9.28 -1.71
C ILE A 110 -13.23 -8.68 -0.41
N GLN A 111 -12.43 -7.88 0.30
CA GLN A 111 -12.85 -7.21 1.54
C GLN A 111 -14.07 -6.29 1.28
N ASN A 112 -14.03 -5.46 0.23
CA ASN A 112 -15.16 -4.60 -0.11
C ASN A 112 -16.43 -5.39 -0.45
N LYS A 113 -16.31 -6.59 -1.03
CA LYS A 113 -17.47 -7.48 -1.25
C LYS A 113 -18.02 -7.99 0.08
N ALA A 114 -17.16 -8.47 0.97
CA ALA A 114 -17.55 -8.97 2.29
C ALA A 114 -18.23 -7.90 3.16
N LEU A 115 -17.70 -6.67 3.15
CA LEU A 115 -18.30 -5.53 3.86
C LEU A 115 -19.69 -5.19 3.31
N ARG A 116 -19.86 -5.21 1.98
CA ARG A 116 -21.17 -4.99 1.34
C ARG A 116 -22.19 -6.09 1.64
N SER A 117 -21.73 -7.31 1.94
CA SER A 117 -22.59 -8.40 2.42
C SER A 117 -22.80 -8.39 3.94
N GLY A 118 -22.42 -7.32 4.65
CA GLY A 118 -22.69 -7.14 6.07
C GLY A 118 -21.66 -7.75 7.02
N LYS A 119 -20.52 -8.26 6.52
CA LYS A 119 -19.43 -8.73 7.38
C LYS A 119 -18.75 -7.54 8.06
N LYS A 120 -18.31 -7.73 9.30
CA LYS A 120 -17.56 -6.70 10.03
C LYS A 120 -16.10 -6.70 9.59
N LEU A 121 -15.53 -5.51 9.41
CA LEU A 121 -14.13 -5.33 9.01
C LEU A 121 -13.16 -6.04 9.98
N ARG A 122 -13.42 -5.92 11.28
CA ARG A 122 -12.61 -6.57 12.32
C ARG A 122 -12.57 -8.08 12.12
N ASP A 123 -13.73 -8.71 11.97
CA ASP A 123 -13.83 -10.16 11.88
C ASP A 123 -13.19 -10.69 10.58
N PHE A 124 -13.37 -9.97 9.46
CA PHE A 124 -12.68 -10.27 8.20
C PHE A 124 -11.15 -10.20 8.35
N ASN A 125 -10.63 -9.11 8.94
CA ASN A 125 -9.19 -8.94 9.13
C ASN A 125 -8.61 -9.96 10.13
N SER A 126 -9.35 -10.28 11.20
CA SER A 126 -8.95 -11.33 12.15
C SER A 126 -8.86 -12.69 11.46
N TYR A 127 -9.85 -13.06 10.63
CA TYR A 127 -9.80 -14.28 9.85
C TYR A 127 -8.63 -14.28 8.87
N ALA A 128 -8.44 -13.19 8.11
CA ALA A 128 -7.32 -13.02 7.20
C ALA A 128 -5.96 -13.26 7.88
N CYS A 129 -5.72 -12.63 9.02
CA CYS A 129 -4.47 -12.78 9.78
C CYS A 129 -4.30 -14.18 10.38
N SER A 130 -5.38 -14.86 10.76
CA SER A 130 -5.32 -16.19 11.38
C SER A 130 -4.80 -17.29 10.43
N MET A 131 -4.84 -17.05 9.11
CA MET A 131 -4.43 -18.03 8.11
C MET A 131 -2.91 -18.14 7.93
N GLY A 132 -2.12 -17.21 8.45
CA GLY A 132 -0.67 -17.16 8.20
C GLY A 132 -0.36 -16.73 6.75
N PHE A 133 0.56 -17.45 6.08
CA PHE A 133 1.05 -17.10 4.74
C PHE A 133 0.80 -18.24 3.71
N PRO A 134 -0.44 -18.69 3.49
CA PRO A 134 -0.71 -19.70 2.49
C PRO A 134 -0.51 -19.14 1.08
N ALA A 135 -0.41 -20.04 0.09
CA ALA A 135 -0.36 -19.64 -1.31
C ALA A 135 -1.53 -18.72 -1.67
N ARG A 136 -1.27 -17.72 -2.52
CA ARG A 136 -2.23 -16.66 -2.88
C ARG A 136 -3.62 -17.21 -3.25
N THR A 137 -3.67 -18.25 -4.08
CA THR A 137 -4.93 -18.84 -4.55
C THR A 137 -5.75 -19.39 -3.39
N ILE A 138 -5.12 -20.12 -2.47
CA ILE A 138 -5.74 -20.65 -1.26
C ILE A 138 -6.18 -19.52 -0.34
N PHE A 139 -5.33 -18.49 -0.16
CA PHE A 139 -5.65 -17.33 0.67
C PHE A 139 -6.90 -16.60 0.15
N GLU A 140 -6.91 -16.24 -1.14
CA GLU A 140 -8.02 -15.52 -1.76
C GLU A 140 -9.31 -16.35 -1.81
N GLU A 141 -9.21 -17.65 -2.06
CA GLU A 141 -10.36 -18.56 -2.04
C GLU A 141 -11.02 -18.57 -0.65
N ARG A 142 -10.23 -18.77 0.40
CA ARG A 142 -10.72 -18.76 1.79
C ARG A 142 -11.33 -17.42 2.17
N LEU A 143 -10.71 -16.30 1.78
CA LEU A 143 -11.28 -14.97 2.02
C LEU A 143 -12.62 -14.74 1.30
N ARG A 144 -12.84 -15.36 0.13
CA ARG A 144 -14.12 -15.26 -0.59
C ARG A 144 -15.23 -16.10 0.04
N GLN A 145 -14.86 -17.16 0.77
CA GLN A 145 -15.79 -18.05 1.48
C GLN A 145 -16.17 -17.53 2.88
N PHE A 146 -15.44 -16.56 3.42
CA PHE A 146 -15.71 -15.92 4.71
C PHE A 146 -16.93 -14.99 4.67
#